data_AF-A0A519E467-F1
#
_entry.id   AF-A0A519E467-F1
#
_cell.length_a   1.000
_cell.length_b   1.000
_cell.length_c   1.000
_cell.angle_alpha   90.00
_cell.angle_beta   90.00
_cell.angle_gamma   90.00
#
_symmetry.space_group_name_H-M   'P 1'
#
loop_
_entity.id
_entity.type
_entity.pdbx_description
1 polymer ?
#
loop_
_entity_poly.entity_id
_entity_poly.type
_entity_poly.pdbx_seq_one_letter_code
_entity_poly.pdbx_strand_id
1 'polypeptide(L)'
;MQPPEVCAFQLQLANLIEGRSQRRFLQGGMHMQEIQMTGMELLPAVVSVATVVISLWSLKVARRTEQVQLEAAVVTIALERRNSAAVHLQKYSELLSEVRDATKAAKQEIHHSADEVLRSLLHLVDDIAASREPRYSRHLFHEMSERIFESLAPELSFQPGEHMLMRYAGVRRKLRELSDACKRGEDTSDDPGWFAHLRTRLTFGPVPSSDEPPEQRLLSSNGFVRVYGDLDSRLDSDSGRRLMLESIDRVEKFCEVQRKLREAFENAHQRLTAALDKNTAEEFKVKESRELWVKVEAEMRALSLMKQLGLNDLKYFRNHDVLDALPEFVYAGAVLYTAARVADQSAFSSEPMRY
;
A
#
# COMPACT_ATOMS: atom_id res chain seq x y z
N MET A 1 11.62 -17.21 21.13
CA MET A 1 11.87 -17.05 22.57
C MET A 1 11.47 -18.34 23.25
N GLN A 2 12.45 -19.13 23.69
CA GLN A 2 12.21 -20.38 24.41
C GLN A 2 11.78 -20.08 25.86
N PRO A 3 10.87 -20.87 26.45
CA PRO A 3 10.40 -20.63 27.81
C PRO A 3 11.52 -20.90 28.83
N PRO A 4 11.62 -20.08 29.90
CA PRO A 4 12.70 -20.13 30.89
C PRO A 4 12.73 -21.43 31.73
N GLU A 5 11.72 -22.29 31.63
CA GLU A 5 11.63 -23.54 32.38
C GLU A 5 12.54 -24.65 31.81
N VAL A 6 12.92 -24.59 30.54
CA VAL A 6 13.77 -25.62 29.90
C VAL A 6 15.25 -25.46 30.31
N CYS A 7 15.70 -24.24 30.62
CA CYS A 7 17.06 -23.99 31.11
C CYS A 7 17.27 -24.42 32.56
N ALA A 8 16.25 -24.36 33.40
CA ALA A 8 16.35 -24.75 34.81
C ALA A 8 16.50 -26.28 34.99
N PHE A 9 15.86 -27.06 34.13
CA PHE A 9 15.90 -28.53 34.21
C PHE A 9 17.23 -29.12 33.70
N GLN A 10 17.87 -28.49 32.69
CA GLN A 10 19.19 -28.93 32.23
C GLN A 10 20.33 -28.61 33.21
N LEU A 11 20.23 -27.50 33.96
CA LEU A 11 21.20 -27.15 35.00
C LEU A 11 21.07 -28.00 36.28
N GLN A 12 19.89 -28.50 36.63
CA GLN A 12 19.72 -29.43 37.75
C GLN A 12 20.25 -30.84 37.43
N LEU A 13 20.15 -31.29 36.18
CA LEU A 13 20.64 -32.62 35.77
C LEU A 13 22.16 -32.67 35.60
N ALA A 14 22.81 -31.58 35.15
CA ALA A 14 24.27 -31.48 35.12
C ALA A 14 24.89 -31.51 36.53
N ASN A 15 24.29 -30.80 37.48
CA ASN A 15 24.74 -30.78 38.88
C ASN A 15 24.50 -32.11 39.62
N LEU A 16 23.52 -32.92 39.21
CA LEU A 16 23.29 -34.25 39.81
C LEU A 16 24.30 -35.31 39.32
N ILE A 17 24.86 -35.13 38.12
CA ILE A 17 25.82 -36.06 37.50
C ILE A 17 27.25 -35.68 37.89
N GLU A 18 27.60 -34.39 37.93
CA GLU A 18 28.93 -33.94 38.40
C GLU A 18 29.06 -33.96 39.93
N GLY A 19 27.98 -33.71 40.68
CA GLY A 19 28.02 -33.60 42.15
C GLY A 19 28.12 -34.92 42.93
N ARG A 20 27.86 -36.07 42.30
CA ARG A 20 27.97 -37.39 42.96
C ARG A 20 29.22 -38.21 42.58
N SER A 21 30.00 -37.75 41.61
CA SER A 21 31.19 -38.50 41.14
C SER A 21 32.52 -38.10 41.80
N GLN A 22 32.56 -37.06 42.64
CA GLN A 22 33.82 -36.54 43.21
C GLN A 22 33.96 -36.54 44.74
N ARG A 23 33.00 -37.10 45.49
CA ARG A 23 33.15 -37.24 46.96
C ARG A 23 32.79 -38.63 47.44
N ARG A 24 33.63 -39.62 47.11
CA ARG A 24 33.77 -40.85 47.92
C ARG A 24 35.04 -41.67 47.65
N PHE A 25 36.13 -41.03 47.22
CA PHE A 25 37.38 -41.74 46.90
C PHE A 25 38.63 -41.10 47.53
N LEU A 26 38.56 -40.74 48.81
CA LEU A 26 39.76 -40.46 49.62
C LEU A 26 39.46 -40.79 51.09
N GLN A 27 39.49 -42.07 51.45
CA GLN A 27 39.96 -42.59 52.75
C GLN A 27 39.56 -44.06 52.87
N GLY A 28 40.57 -44.93 52.90
CA GLY A 28 40.42 -46.35 53.10
C GLY A 28 41.68 -47.06 52.67
N GLY A 29 42.74 -46.94 53.49
CA GLY A 29 43.92 -47.77 53.34
C GLY A 29 43.50 -49.24 53.45
N MET A 30 43.82 -50.01 52.43
CA MET A 30 43.64 -51.46 52.44
C MET A 30 44.95 -52.12 52.00
N HIS A 31 45.35 -53.07 52.84
CA HIS A 31 46.42 -54.02 52.62
C HIS A 31 46.48 -54.51 51.16
N MET A 32 47.68 -54.43 50.58
CA MET A 32 48.05 -55.26 49.44
C MET A 32 48.00 -56.73 49.88
N GLN A 33 46.89 -57.38 49.59
CA GLN A 33 46.81 -58.83 49.51
C GLN A 33 46.79 -59.15 48.02
N GLU A 34 47.87 -59.77 47.55
CA GLU A 34 48.06 -60.24 46.19
C GLU A 34 47.10 -61.41 45.95
N ILE A 35 45.87 -61.09 45.57
CA ILE A 35 44.90 -62.09 45.11
C ILE A 35 45.25 -62.40 43.65
N GLN A 36 45.92 -63.53 43.43
CA GLN A 36 45.97 -64.18 42.14
C GLN A 36 44.54 -64.58 41.74
N MET A 37 43.84 -63.70 41.03
CA MET A 37 42.59 -64.06 40.35
C MET A 37 42.93 -65.05 39.25
N THR A 38 42.51 -66.29 39.46
CA THR A 38 42.55 -67.34 38.44
C THR A 38 41.63 -66.96 37.28
N GLY A 39 42.01 -67.29 36.05
CA GLY A 39 41.36 -66.85 34.80
C GLY A 39 39.87 -67.21 34.63
N MET A 40 39.22 -67.85 35.62
CA MET A 40 37.78 -68.15 35.58
C MET A 40 36.87 -67.03 36.11
N GLU A 41 37.35 -66.08 36.91
CA GLU A 41 36.51 -64.98 37.46
C GLU A 41 36.52 -63.70 36.59
N LEU A 42 37.44 -63.58 35.64
CA LEU A 42 37.55 -62.45 34.71
C LEU A 42 36.45 -62.44 33.63
N LEU A 43 36.00 -63.61 33.19
CA LEU A 43 34.95 -63.77 32.18
C LEU A 43 33.60 -63.11 32.58
N PRO A 44 33.02 -63.39 33.77
CA PRO A 44 31.76 -62.77 34.16
C PRO A 44 31.87 -61.25 34.36
N ALA A 45 33.03 -60.74 34.81
CA ALA A 45 33.27 -59.30 34.92
C ALA A 45 33.31 -58.60 33.56
N VAL A 46 33.97 -59.20 32.55
CA VAL A 46 34.02 -58.67 31.18
C VAL A 46 32.63 -58.69 30.53
N VAL A 47 31.85 -59.77 30.73
CA VAL A 47 30.47 -59.86 30.23
C VAL A 47 29.56 -58.82 30.89
N SER A 48 29.70 -58.59 32.20
CA SER A 48 28.99 -57.54 32.93
C SER A 48 29.27 -56.15 32.35
N VAL A 49 30.55 -55.78 32.17
CA VAL A 49 30.92 -54.49 31.58
C VAL A 49 30.40 -54.36 30.14
N ALA A 50 30.51 -55.41 29.33
CA ALA A 50 29.98 -55.41 27.97
C ALA A 50 28.46 -55.17 27.93
N THR A 51 27.69 -55.81 28.82
CA THR A 51 26.23 -55.59 28.90
C THR A 51 25.87 -54.16 29.32
N VAL A 52 26.63 -53.55 30.24
CA VAL A 52 26.44 -52.13 30.62
C VAL A 52 26.76 -51.20 29.46
N VAL A 53 27.86 -51.44 28.73
CA VAL A 53 28.24 -50.64 27.55
C VAL A 53 27.18 -50.75 26.46
N ILE A 54 26.68 -51.95 26.16
CA ILE A 54 25.60 -52.18 25.18
C ILE A 54 24.32 -51.47 25.63
N SER A 55 23.98 -51.51 26.92
CA SER A 55 22.80 -50.84 27.48
C SER A 55 22.90 -49.32 27.38
N LEU A 56 24.05 -48.74 27.69
CA LEU A 56 24.31 -47.31 27.56
C LEU A 56 24.31 -46.85 26.10
N TRP A 57 24.86 -47.67 25.20
CA TRP A 57 24.86 -47.39 23.77
C TRP A 57 23.44 -47.44 23.20
N SER A 58 22.66 -48.43 23.61
CA SER A 58 21.23 -48.57 23.26
C SER A 58 20.41 -47.39 23.76
N LEU A 59 20.62 -46.95 25.01
CA LEU A 59 19.96 -45.77 25.58
C LEU A 59 20.34 -44.48 24.82
N LYS A 60 21.61 -44.33 24.45
CA LYS A 60 22.09 -43.18 23.68
C LYS A 60 21.49 -43.15 22.26
N VAL A 61 21.37 -44.30 21.61
CA VAL A 61 20.70 -44.43 20.30
C VAL A 61 19.21 -44.12 20.44
N ALA A 62 18.53 -44.68 21.44
CA ALA A 62 17.11 -44.44 21.71
C ALA A 62 16.79 -42.95 21.91
N ARG A 63 17.61 -42.23 22.70
CA ARG A 63 17.46 -40.79 22.90
C ARG A 63 17.68 -39.98 21.63
N ARG A 64 18.64 -40.38 20.79
CA ARG A 64 18.87 -39.73 19.48
C ARG A 64 17.69 -39.95 18.53
N THR A 65 17.14 -41.17 18.49
CA THR A 65 15.98 -41.47 17.65
C THR A 65 14.73 -40.72 18.12
N GLU A 66 14.52 -40.57 19.44
CA GLU A 66 13.41 -39.79 19.99
C GLU A 66 13.53 -38.30 19.63
N GLN A 67 14.73 -37.71 19.74
CA GLN A 67 14.97 -36.33 19.31
C GLN A 67 14.71 -36.12 17.81
N VAL A 68 15.20 -37.02 16.96
CA VAL A 68 14.95 -36.95 15.51
C VAL A 68 13.46 -37.11 15.18
N GLN A 69 12.74 -37.97 15.91
CA GLN A 69 11.29 -38.13 15.74
C GLN A 69 10.52 -36.87 16.18
N LEU A 70 10.93 -36.24 17.29
CA LEU A 70 10.33 -34.98 17.74
C LEU A 70 10.58 -33.85 16.72
N GLU A 71 11.80 -33.73 16.20
CA GLU A 71 12.12 -32.75 15.16
C GLU A 71 11.31 -33.01 13.88
N ALA A 72 11.21 -34.27 13.44
CA ALA A 72 10.39 -34.65 12.29
C ALA A 72 8.89 -34.37 12.53
N ALA A 73 8.38 -34.61 13.74
CA ALA A 73 7.00 -34.30 14.12
C ALA A 73 6.74 -32.79 14.09
N VAL A 74 7.67 -31.97 14.59
CA VAL A 74 7.55 -30.50 14.52
C VAL A 74 7.55 -30.01 13.08
N VAL A 75 8.42 -30.55 12.24
CA VAL A 75 8.51 -30.18 10.82
C VAL A 75 7.25 -30.58 10.06
N THR A 76 6.71 -31.78 10.30
CA THR A 76 5.48 -32.27 9.66
C THR A 76 4.27 -31.44 10.08
N ILE A 77 4.10 -31.16 11.38
CA ILE A 77 3.02 -30.28 11.87
C ILE A 77 3.13 -28.88 11.25
N ALA A 78 4.34 -28.33 11.15
CA ALA A 78 4.55 -27.03 10.52
C ALA A 78 4.19 -27.04 9.02
N LEU A 79 4.50 -28.13 8.31
CA LEU A 79 4.18 -28.30 6.90
C LEU A 79 2.67 -28.49 6.67
N GLU A 80 2.01 -29.31 7.50
CA GLU A 80 0.56 -29.49 7.49
C GLU A 80 -0.16 -28.17 7.74
N ARG A 81 0.29 -27.39 8.73
CA ARG A 81 -0.29 -26.07 9.02
C ARG A 81 -0.12 -25.11 7.85
N ARG A 82 1.03 -25.10 7.17
CA ARG A 82 1.27 -24.28 5.97
C ARG A 82 0.37 -24.72 4.81
N ASN A 83 0.20 -26.02 4.60
CA ASN A 83 -0.69 -26.54 3.56
C ASN A 83 -2.15 -26.19 3.85
N SER A 84 -2.59 -26.33 5.10
CA SER A 84 -3.94 -25.94 5.54
C SER A 84 -4.17 -24.44 5.33
N ALA A 85 -3.21 -23.60 5.73
CA ALA A 85 -3.28 -22.16 5.47
C ALA A 85 -3.35 -21.84 3.98
N ALA A 86 -2.52 -22.48 3.14
CA ALA A 86 -2.50 -22.25 1.71
C ALA A 86 -3.84 -22.61 1.04
N VAL A 87 -4.40 -23.78 1.34
CA VAL A 87 -5.71 -24.22 0.84
C VAL A 87 -6.81 -23.27 1.30
N HIS A 88 -6.78 -22.87 2.58
CA HIS A 88 -7.78 -21.97 3.13
C HIS A 88 -7.71 -20.56 2.54
N LEU A 89 -6.51 -20.06 2.23
CA LEU A 89 -6.29 -18.75 1.61
C LEU A 89 -6.56 -18.75 0.10
N GLN A 90 -6.48 -19.91 -0.56
CA GLN A 90 -6.75 -20.05 -1.99
C GLN A 90 -8.14 -19.53 -2.36
N LYS A 91 -9.17 -19.81 -1.55
CA LYS A 91 -10.55 -19.33 -1.79
C LYS A 91 -10.65 -17.80 -1.89
N TYR A 92 -9.80 -17.07 -1.17
CA TYR A 92 -9.76 -15.61 -1.20
C TYR A 92 -9.01 -15.08 -2.43
N SER A 93 -7.99 -15.82 -2.87
CA SER A 93 -7.33 -15.53 -4.15
C SER A 93 -8.30 -15.76 -5.32
N GLU A 94 -9.07 -16.84 -5.30
CA GLU A 94 -10.10 -17.15 -6.31
C GLU A 94 -11.20 -16.08 -6.31
N LEU A 95 -11.71 -15.70 -5.13
CA LEU A 95 -12.66 -14.59 -5.00
C LEU A 95 -12.11 -13.27 -5.59
N LEU A 96 -10.85 -12.95 -5.32
CA LEU A 96 -10.21 -11.75 -5.88
C LEU A 96 -10.15 -11.82 -7.40
N SER A 97 -9.80 -12.98 -7.99
CA SER A 97 -9.83 -13.15 -9.45
C SER A 97 -11.23 -12.99 -10.02
N GLU A 98 -12.25 -13.58 -9.40
CA GLU A 98 -13.64 -13.45 -9.84
C GLU A 98 -14.12 -11.99 -9.82
N VAL A 99 -13.77 -11.24 -8.77
CA VAL A 99 -14.12 -9.81 -8.67
C VAL A 99 -13.42 -9.00 -9.75
N ARG A 100 -12.16 -9.31 -10.05
CA ARG A 100 -11.41 -8.64 -11.12
C ARG A 100 -11.98 -8.94 -12.49
N ASP A 101 -12.34 -10.19 -12.75
CA ASP A 101 -12.96 -10.59 -14.02
C ASP A 101 -14.34 -9.95 -14.19
N ALA A 102 -15.16 -9.93 -13.13
CA ALA A 102 -16.48 -9.30 -13.14
C ALA A 102 -16.41 -7.78 -13.36
N THR A 103 -15.36 -7.11 -12.89
CA THR A 103 -15.19 -5.66 -13.03
C THR A 103 -14.34 -5.23 -14.21
N LYS A 104 -13.71 -6.17 -14.94
CA LYS A 104 -12.76 -5.89 -16.02
C LYS A 104 -13.36 -4.99 -17.11
N ALA A 105 -14.53 -5.35 -17.63
CA ALA A 105 -15.20 -4.57 -18.68
C ALA A 105 -15.58 -3.16 -18.18
N ALA A 106 -16.11 -3.07 -16.95
CA ALA A 106 -16.45 -1.78 -16.34
C ALA A 106 -15.23 -0.88 -16.15
N LYS A 107 -14.09 -1.44 -15.71
CA LYS A 107 -12.83 -0.70 -15.60
C LYS A 107 -12.35 -0.20 -16.95
N GLN A 108 -12.39 -1.05 -17.98
CA GLN A 108 -12.00 -0.66 -19.34
C GLN A 108 -12.89 0.46 -19.89
N GLU A 109 -14.19 0.41 -19.64
CA GLU A 109 -15.14 1.44 -20.06
C GLU A 109 -14.91 2.77 -19.32
N ILE A 110 -14.67 2.75 -18.00
CA ILE A 110 -14.26 3.95 -17.25
C ILE A 110 -12.95 4.52 -17.78
N HIS A 111 -11.94 3.67 -18.00
CA HIS A 111 -10.65 4.09 -18.53
C HIS A 111 -10.81 4.80 -19.87
N HIS A 112 -11.50 4.16 -20.82
CA HIS A 112 -11.72 4.70 -22.15
C HIS A 112 -12.50 6.02 -22.10
N SER A 113 -13.58 6.08 -21.32
CA SER A 113 -14.39 7.29 -21.18
C SER A 113 -13.59 8.45 -20.55
N ALA A 114 -12.83 8.17 -19.49
CA ALA A 114 -12.01 9.19 -18.83
C ALA A 114 -10.92 9.75 -19.76
N ASP A 115 -10.23 8.85 -20.48
CA ASP A 115 -9.17 9.17 -21.43
C ASP A 115 -9.70 9.92 -22.67
N GLU A 116 -10.84 9.52 -23.22
CA GLU A 116 -11.50 10.23 -24.32
C GLU A 116 -11.88 11.67 -23.91
N VAL A 117 -12.52 11.83 -22.75
CA VAL A 117 -12.90 13.15 -22.25
C VAL A 117 -11.65 13.99 -21.95
N LEU A 118 -10.62 13.42 -21.33
CA LEU A 118 -9.36 14.13 -21.06
C LEU A 118 -8.70 14.62 -22.36
N ARG A 119 -8.61 13.77 -23.40
CA ARG A 119 -8.13 14.20 -24.74
C ARG A 119 -8.98 15.30 -25.33
N SER A 120 -10.31 15.20 -25.18
CA SER A 120 -11.22 16.25 -25.62
C SER A 120 -10.92 17.58 -24.91
N LEU A 121 -10.74 17.58 -23.58
CA LEU A 121 -10.40 18.79 -22.82
C LEU A 121 -9.02 19.35 -23.21
N LEU A 122 -8.05 18.50 -23.52
CA LEU A 122 -6.74 18.92 -24.03
C LEU A 122 -6.86 19.70 -25.35
N HIS A 123 -7.69 19.24 -26.27
CA HIS A 123 -7.96 19.99 -27.51
C HIS A 123 -8.74 21.27 -27.26
N LEU A 124 -9.72 21.24 -26.34
CA LEU A 124 -10.51 22.41 -25.99
C LEU A 124 -9.66 23.58 -25.48
N VAL A 125 -8.69 23.28 -24.61
CA VAL A 125 -7.85 24.33 -24.04
C VAL A 125 -6.89 24.91 -25.09
N ASP A 126 -6.44 24.12 -26.07
CA ASP A 126 -5.68 24.63 -27.20
C ASP A 126 -6.53 25.53 -28.12
N ASP A 127 -7.81 25.19 -28.34
CA ASP A 127 -8.72 25.94 -29.21
C ASP A 127 -9.17 27.28 -28.60
N ILE A 128 -9.28 27.35 -27.27
CA ILE A 128 -9.80 28.53 -26.57
C ILE A 128 -8.68 29.45 -26.06
N ALA A 129 -7.61 28.88 -25.50
CA ALA A 129 -6.57 29.70 -24.89
C ALA A 129 -5.76 30.45 -25.96
N ALA A 130 -5.39 31.69 -25.66
CA ALA A 130 -4.51 32.45 -26.53
C ALA A 130 -3.19 31.69 -26.76
N SER A 131 -2.83 31.48 -28.02
CA SER A 131 -1.56 30.83 -28.36
C SER A 131 -0.39 31.68 -27.89
N ARG A 132 0.42 31.13 -26.98
CA ARG A 132 1.71 31.68 -26.58
C ARG A 132 2.77 30.59 -26.71
N GLU A 133 3.72 30.81 -27.61
CA GLU A 133 4.94 30.02 -27.67
C GLU A 133 5.76 30.20 -26.38
N PRO A 134 6.56 29.20 -25.96
CA PRO A 134 6.96 28.00 -26.71
C PRO A 134 6.18 26.71 -26.40
N ARG A 135 5.21 26.73 -25.47
CA ARG A 135 4.47 25.52 -25.03
C ARG A 135 2.99 25.63 -25.35
N TYR A 136 2.40 24.60 -25.97
CA TYR A 136 0.94 24.52 -26.19
C TYR A 136 0.18 24.38 -24.86
N SER A 137 -1.02 24.96 -24.80
CA SER A 137 -1.85 25.01 -23.60
C SER A 137 -2.28 23.62 -23.13
N ARG A 138 -2.48 22.68 -24.06
CA ARG A 138 -2.70 21.25 -23.76
C ARG A 138 -1.58 20.65 -22.93
N HIS A 139 -0.32 21.02 -23.18
CA HIS A 139 0.81 20.43 -22.45
C HIS A 139 0.86 20.95 -21.02
N LEU A 140 0.53 22.23 -20.81
CA LEU A 140 0.42 22.80 -19.47
C LEU A 140 -0.73 22.14 -18.68
N PHE A 141 -1.89 21.97 -19.31
CA PHE A 141 -3.04 21.31 -18.69
C PHE A 141 -2.77 19.84 -18.36
N HIS A 142 -2.18 19.09 -19.28
CA HIS A 142 -1.77 17.71 -19.06
C HIS A 142 -0.76 17.61 -17.91
N GLU A 143 0.30 18.42 -17.94
CA GLU A 143 1.36 18.45 -16.93
C GLU A 143 0.79 18.74 -15.53
N MET A 144 -0.20 19.62 -15.41
CA MET A 144 -0.88 19.87 -14.12
C MET A 144 -1.71 18.68 -13.66
N SER A 145 -2.49 18.08 -14.56
CA SER A 145 -3.33 16.91 -14.24
C SER A 145 -2.47 15.73 -13.75
N GLU A 146 -1.36 15.50 -14.45
CA GLU A 146 -0.36 14.49 -14.11
C GLU A 146 0.33 14.77 -12.77
N ARG A 147 0.80 16.00 -12.53
CA ARG A 147 1.44 16.35 -11.25
C ARG A 147 0.50 16.24 -10.06
N ILE A 148 -0.78 16.56 -10.23
CA ILE A 148 -1.79 16.34 -9.18
C ILE A 148 -1.89 14.84 -8.89
N PHE A 149 -1.99 14.00 -9.92
CA PHE A 149 -1.99 12.55 -9.75
C PHE A 149 -0.72 12.06 -9.05
N GLU A 150 0.47 12.42 -9.53
CA GLU A 150 1.75 11.99 -8.95
C GLU A 150 1.90 12.39 -7.48
N SER A 151 1.40 13.57 -7.09
CA SER A 151 1.42 14.02 -5.70
C SER A 151 0.53 13.17 -4.77
N LEU A 152 -0.57 12.64 -5.31
CA LEU A 152 -1.57 11.86 -4.57
C LEU A 152 -1.38 10.34 -4.73
N ALA A 153 -0.64 9.90 -5.75
CA ALA A 153 -0.41 8.49 -6.07
C ALA A 153 0.17 7.67 -4.91
N PRO A 154 1.13 8.19 -4.11
CA PRO A 154 1.57 7.51 -2.89
C PRO A 154 0.40 7.20 -1.96
N GLU A 155 -0.51 8.15 -1.73
CA GLU A 155 -1.65 7.99 -0.84
C GLU A 155 -2.72 7.05 -1.39
N LEU A 156 -2.91 6.99 -2.72
CA LEU A 156 -3.83 6.02 -3.36
C LEU A 156 -3.50 4.57 -2.98
N SER A 157 -2.24 4.28 -2.63
CA SER A 157 -1.76 2.95 -2.27
C SER A 157 -2.01 2.54 -0.82
N PHE A 158 -2.49 3.43 0.05
CA PHE A 158 -2.78 3.12 1.46
C PHE A 158 -4.05 3.75 2.03
N GLN A 159 -4.55 4.86 1.47
CA GLN A 159 -5.73 5.56 1.98
C GLN A 159 -7.06 4.94 1.49
N PRO A 160 -8.11 4.93 2.33
CA PRO A 160 -9.47 4.63 1.89
C PRO A 160 -9.98 5.61 0.83
N GLY A 161 -10.94 5.17 -0.01
CA GLY A 161 -11.51 6.00 -1.07
C GLY A 161 -12.07 7.35 -0.58
N GLU A 162 -12.74 7.37 0.57
CA GLU A 162 -13.31 8.59 1.16
C GLU A 162 -12.25 9.64 1.51
N HIS A 163 -11.10 9.21 2.05
CA HIS A 163 -10.00 10.13 2.36
C HIS A 163 -9.43 10.74 1.08
N MET A 164 -9.33 9.96 0.00
CA MET A 164 -8.87 10.47 -1.29
C MET A 164 -9.84 11.51 -1.87
N LEU A 165 -11.15 11.35 -1.71
CA LEU A 165 -12.11 12.39 -2.11
C LEU A 165 -11.87 13.70 -1.36
N MET A 166 -11.60 13.62 -0.05
CA MET A 166 -11.27 14.79 0.76
C MET A 166 -9.98 15.47 0.29
N ARG A 167 -8.96 14.70 -0.13
CA ARG A 167 -7.74 15.23 -0.75
C ARG A 167 -8.04 15.96 -2.06
N TYR A 168 -8.84 15.37 -2.94
CA TYR A 168 -9.25 16.01 -4.19
C TYR A 168 -10.08 17.29 -3.97
N ALA A 169 -10.95 17.31 -2.95
CA ALA A 169 -11.65 18.53 -2.53
C ALA A 169 -10.66 19.59 -1.99
N GLY A 170 -9.62 19.16 -1.27
CA GLY A 170 -8.51 20.00 -0.82
C GLY A 170 -7.75 20.64 -1.97
N VAL A 171 -7.38 19.85 -3.00
CA VAL A 171 -6.76 20.34 -4.24
C VAL A 171 -7.66 21.38 -4.90
N ARG A 172 -8.95 21.08 -5.10
CA ARG A 172 -9.91 22.00 -5.72
C ARG A 172 -9.98 23.35 -4.98
N ARG A 173 -10.11 23.33 -3.65
CA ARG A 173 -10.12 24.55 -2.82
C ARG A 173 -8.84 25.36 -2.99
N LYS A 174 -7.69 24.69 -2.95
CA LYS A 174 -6.38 25.33 -3.05
C LYS A 174 -6.09 25.88 -4.45
N LEU A 175 -6.60 25.25 -5.51
CA LEU A 175 -6.55 25.81 -6.86
C LEU A 175 -7.34 27.13 -6.96
N ARG A 176 -8.48 27.26 -6.26
CA ARG A 176 -9.21 28.53 -6.19
C ARG A 176 -8.42 29.60 -5.42
N GLU A 177 -7.83 29.22 -4.28
CA GLU A 177 -6.93 30.12 -3.54
C GLU A 177 -5.77 30.61 -4.42
N LEU A 178 -5.23 29.75 -5.30
CA LEU A 178 -4.16 30.08 -6.24
C LEU A 178 -4.62 31.00 -7.39
N SER A 179 -5.88 30.91 -7.83
CA SER A 179 -6.37 31.78 -8.91
C SER A 179 -6.80 33.16 -8.40
N ASP A 180 -7.45 33.23 -7.23
CA ASP A 180 -7.71 34.49 -6.51
C ASP A 180 -6.40 35.27 -6.23
N ALA A 181 -5.34 34.51 -6.06
CA ALA A 181 -3.98 34.95 -5.88
C ALA A 181 -3.38 35.57 -7.15
N CYS A 182 -3.42 34.84 -8.28
CA CYS A 182 -3.04 35.32 -9.62
C CYS A 182 -3.66 36.68 -9.93
N LYS A 183 -4.97 36.80 -9.73
CA LYS A 183 -5.74 38.02 -10.08
C LYS A 183 -5.42 39.23 -9.22
N ARG A 184 -5.20 39.04 -7.91
CA ARG A 184 -4.82 40.15 -7.00
C ARG A 184 -3.44 40.74 -7.29
N GLY A 185 -2.60 40.05 -8.07
CA GLY A 185 -1.28 40.53 -8.44
C GLY A 185 -1.26 41.60 -9.54
N GLU A 186 -2.36 41.79 -10.28
CA GLU A 186 -2.42 42.71 -11.42
C GLU A 186 -2.85 44.15 -11.05
N ASP A 187 -3.52 44.36 -9.90
CA ASP A 187 -4.15 45.65 -9.55
C ASP A 187 -3.30 46.62 -8.70
N THR A 188 -2.12 46.23 -8.21
CA THR A 188 -1.25 47.13 -7.42
C THR A 188 0.02 47.48 -8.18
N SER A 189 0.00 48.63 -8.86
CA SER A 189 1.09 49.09 -9.75
C SER A 189 2.30 49.73 -9.07
N ASP A 190 2.50 49.65 -7.75
CA ASP A 190 3.66 50.32 -7.11
C ASP A 190 4.22 49.67 -5.83
N ASP A 191 3.74 48.48 -5.45
CA ASP A 191 4.35 47.70 -4.36
C ASP A 191 4.84 46.37 -4.93
N PRO A 192 6.01 45.83 -4.51
CA PRO A 192 6.43 44.49 -4.92
C PRO A 192 5.38 43.52 -4.40
N GLY A 193 4.44 43.20 -5.30
CA GLY A 193 3.16 42.62 -4.98
C GLY A 193 3.29 41.34 -4.20
N TRP A 194 2.21 40.92 -3.56
CA TRP A 194 2.22 39.73 -2.74
C TRP A 194 2.68 38.46 -3.52
N PHE A 195 2.71 38.47 -4.86
CA PHE A 195 3.43 37.50 -5.72
C PHE A 195 4.94 37.47 -5.48
N ALA A 196 5.60 38.60 -5.28
CA ALA A 196 6.97 38.68 -4.79
C ALA A 196 7.07 38.14 -3.35
N HIS A 197 6.02 38.30 -2.51
CA HIS A 197 5.92 37.68 -1.18
C HIS A 197 5.64 36.17 -1.21
N LEU A 198 4.84 35.65 -2.14
CA LEU A 198 4.62 34.23 -2.35
C LEU A 198 5.82 33.61 -3.01
N ARG A 199 6.38 34.27 -4.01
CA ARG A 199 7.66 33.87 -4.58
C ARG A 199 8.74 33.93 -3.51
N THR A 200 8.83 34.91 -2.61
CA THR A 200 9.77 34.82 -1.47
C THR A 200 9.39 33.74 -0.45
N ARG A 201 8.10 33.49 -0.18
CA ARG A 201 7.65 32.40 0.70
C ARG A 201 7.74 31.00 0.06
N LEU A 202 7.88 30.89 -1.26
CA LEU A 202 8.03 29.66 -2.04
C LEU A 202 9.49 29.44 -2.51
N THR A 203 10.30 30.51 -2.58
CA THR A 203 11.74 30.46 -2.94
C THR A 203 12.62 30.49 -1.68
N PHE A 204 12.14 31.10 -0.57
CA PHE A 204 12.79 31.18 0.73
C PHE A 204 11.91 30.67 1.89
N GLY A 205 10.77 30.04 1.60
CA GLY A 205 10.02 29.32 2.61
C GLY A 205 10.81 28.14 3.17
N PRO A 206 10.57 27.73 4.42
CA PRO A 206 11.14 26.50 4.93
C PRO A 206 10.82 25.38 3.94
N VAL A 207 11.81 24.53 3.66
CA VAL A 207 11.63 23.30 2.87
C VAL A 207 10.33 22.65 3.35
N PRO A 208 9.37 22.37 2.44
CA PRO A 208 8.07 21.83 2.84
C PRO A 208 8.34 20.61 3.72
N SER A 209 7.90 20.71 4.98
CA SER A 209 8.16 19.66 5.95
C SER A 209 7.53 18.36 5.43
N SER A 210 8.15 17.23 5.73
CA SER A 210 7.61 15.91 5.33
C SER A 210 6.18 15.68 5.82
N ASP A 211 5.75 16.44 6.82
CA ASP A 211 4.43 16.37 7.48
C ASP A 211 3.34 17.20 6.77
N GLU A 212 3.68 17.99 5.75
CA GLU A 212 2.67 18.74 4.99
C GLU A 212 1.82 17.83 4.10
N PRO A 213 0.50 18.07 4.03
CA PRO A 213 -0.40 17.39 3.09
C PRO A 213 0.11 17.46 1.64
N PRO A 214 -0.06 16.39 0.83
CA PRO A 214 0.44 16.36 -0.54
C PRO A 214 -0.15 17.48 -1.41
N GLU A 215 -1.43 17.81 -1.24
CA GLU A 215 -2.10 18.90 -1.93
C GLU A 215 -1.46 20.27 -1.61
N GLN A 216 -1.00 20.46 -0.38
CA GLN A 216 -0.33 21.69 0.05
C GLN A 216 1.10 21.77 -0.49
N ARG A 217 1.82 20.64 -0.49
CA ARG A 217 3.18 20.53 -1.03
C ARG A 217 3.21 20.79 -2.54
N LEU A 218 2.26 20.22 -3.28
CA LEU A 218 2.12 20.42 -4.71
C LEU A 218 1.88 21.89 -5.05
N LEU A 219 0.92 22.51 -4.36
CA LEU A 219 0.49 23.88 -4.66
C LEU A 219 1.44 24.94 -4.08
N SER A 220 2.36 24.52 -3.22
CA SER A 220 3.55 25.28 -2.82
C SER A 220 4.77 25.02 -3.74
N SER A 221 4.64 24.20 -4.78
CA SER A 221 5.73 23.97 -5.72
C SER A 221 5.83 25.13 -6.71
N ASN A 222 6.99 25.79 -6.76
CA ASN A 222 7.31 26.81 -7.77
C ASN A 222 7.05 26.30 -9.20
N GLY A 223 7.33 25.02 -9.45
CA GLY A 223 7.12 24.41 -10.75
C GLY A 223 5.64 24.32 -11.11
N PHE A 224 4.77 23.97 -10.15
CA PHE A 224 3.34 23.86 -10.39
C PHE A 224 2.71 25.24 -10.56
N VAL A 225 3.01 26.18 -9.64
CA VAL A 225 2.50 27.55 -9.67
C VAL A 225 2.86 28.26 -10.98
N ARG A 226 4.08 28.06 -11.49
CA ARG A 226 4.50 28.63 -12.78
C ARG A 226 3.66 28.09 -13.94
N VAL A 227 3.46 26.77 -14.01
CA VAL A 227 2.65 26.15 -15.08
C VAL A 227 1.20 26.63 -15.01
N TYR A 228 0.67 26.77 -13.80
CA TYR A 228 -0.67 27.30 -13.57
C TYR A 228 -0.79 28.76 -14.06
N GLY A 229 0.11 29.65 -13.63
CA GLY A 229 0.13 31.05 -14.09
C GLY A 229 0.36 31.21 -15.59
N ASP A 230 1.19 30.35 -16.19
CA ASP A 230 1.40 30.32 -17.65
C ASP A 230 0.10 29.96 -18.40
N LEU A 231 -0.75 29.10 -17.85
CA LEU A 231 -2.04 28.76 -18.45
C LEU A 231 -3.11 29.83 -18.16
N ASP A 232 -3.15 30.34 -16.94
CA ASP A 232 -4.06 31.41 -16.49
C ASP A 232 -3.91 32.67 -17.35
N SER A 233 -2.66 33.11 -17.58
CA SER A 233 -2.37 34.29 -18.42
C SER A 233 -2.76 34.17 -19.90
N ARG A 234 -3.26 33.01 -20.34
CA ARG A 234 -3.75 32.75 -21.70
C ARG A 234 -5.28 32.73 -21.79
N LEU A 235 -5.96 32.81 -20.65
CA LEU A 235 -7.41 32.75 -20.54
C LEU A 235 -7.90 34.08 -19.96
N ASP A 236 -8.52 34.90 -20.80
CA ASP A 236 -9.32 36.01 -20.30
C ASP A 236 -10.66 35.51 -19.71
N SER A 237 -11.43 36.39 -19.08
CA SER A 237 -12.68 35.99 -18.41
C SER A 237 -13.70 35.35 -19.37
N ASP A 238 -13.78 35.85 -20.61
CA ASP A 238 -14.70 35.33 -21.62
C ASP A 238 -14.27 33.93 -22.12
N SER A 239 -12.98 33.77 -22.39
CA SER A 239 -12.39 32.48 -22.79
C SER A 239 -12.49 31.46 -21.66
N GLY A 240 -12.24 31.87 -20.40
CA GLY A 240 -12.44 31.03 -19.22
C GLY A 240 -13.89 30.56 -19.10
N ARG A 241 -14.87 31.46 -19.23
CA ARG A 241 -16.30 31.10 -19.20
C ARG A 241 -16.65 30.12 -20.31
N ARG A 242 -16.16 30.35 -21.53
CA ARG A 242 -16.38 29.44 -22.66
C ARG A 242 -15.76 28.06 -22.41
N LEU A 243 -14.52 28.02 -21.90
CA LEU A 243 -13.81 26.80 -21.52
C LEU A 243 -14.63 26.00 -20.51
N MET A 244 -15.19 26.65 -19.50
CA MET A 244 -16.01 25.99 -18.49
C MET A 244 -17.27 25.37 -19.10
N LEU A 245 -18.05 26.15 -19.84
CA LEU A 245 -19.32 25.69 -20.41
C LEU A 245 -19.11 24.51 -21.37
N GLU A 246 -18.13 24.61 -22.27
CA GLU A 246 -17.81 23.52 -23.20
C GLU A 246 -17.21 22.29 -22.49
N SER A 247 -16.50 22.48 -21.36
CA SER A 247 -15.99 21.36 -20.56
C SER A 247 -17.09 20.59 -19.85
N ILE A 248 -18.15 21.26 -19.36
CA ILE A 248 -19.28 20.63 -18.69
C ILE A 248 -19.90 19.59 -19.63
N ASP A 249 -20.24 19.99 -20.86
CA ASP A 249 -20.86 19.10 -21.85
C ASP A 249 -20.03 17.83 -22.13
N ARG A 250 -18.70 17.97 -22.14
CA ARG A 250 -17.77 16.85 -22.35
C ARG A 250 -17.70 15.95 -21.12
N VAL A 251 -17.63 16.52 -19.93
CA VAL A 251 -17.56 15.80 -18.65
C VAL A 251 -18.89 15.12 -18.31
N GLU A 252 -20.03 15.64 -18.75
CA GLU A 252 -21.34 15.00 -18.53
C GLU A 252 -21.37 13.58 -19.09
N LYS A 253 -20.72 13.32 -20.24
CA LYS A 253 -20.59 11.98 -20.83
C LYS A 253 -19.88 11.00 -19.89
N PHE A 254 -18.77 11.43 -19.28
CA PHE A 254 -18.05 10.62 -18.30
C PHE A 254 -18.90 10.35 -17.06
N CYS A 255 -19.57 11.39 -16.53
CA CYS A 255 -20.44 11.24 -15.36
C CYS A 255 -21.60 10.26 -15.61
N GLU A 256 -22.14 10.20 -16.83
CA GLU A 256 -23.15 9.21 -17.21
C GLU A 256 -22.62 7.78 -17.22
N VAL A 257 -21.46 7.56 -17.83
CA VAL A 257 -20.77 6.24 -17.82
C VAL A 257 -20.49 5.81 -16.40
N GLN A 258 -19.90 6.70 -15.58
CA GLN A 258 -19.62 6.41 -14.18
C GLN A 258 -20.88 6.05 -13.40
N ARG A 259 -21.98 6.79 -13.58
CA ARG A 259 -23.24 6.50 -12.90
C ARG A 259 -23.78 5.11 -13.25
N LYS A 260 -23.69 4.71 -14.53
CA LYS A 260 -24.11 3.37 -14.98
C LYS A 260 -23.27 2.25 -14.36
N LEU A 261 -21.97 2.46 -14.23
CA LEU A 261 -21.03 1.45 -13.74
C LEU A 261 -20.87 1.44 -12.21
N ARG A 262 -21.42 2.45 -11.52
CA ARG A 262 -21.34 2.60 -10.06
C ARG A 262 -21.79 1.36 -9.29
N GLU A 263 -22.93 0.78 -9.68
CA GLU A 263 -23.47 -0.40 -9.01
C GLU A 263 -22.56 -1.62 -9.17
N ALA A 264 -21.92 -1.78 -10.33
CA ALA A 264 -20.97 -2.87 -10.55
C ALA A 264 -19.76 -2.77 -9.59
N PHE A 265 -19.21 -1.56 -9.41
CA PHE A 265 -18.11 -1.34 -8.47
C PHE A 265 -18.54 -1.48 -7.00
N GLU A 266 -19.73 -1.01 -6.64
CA GLU A 266 -20.27 -1.16 -5.29
C GLU A 266 -20.48 -2.64 -4.93
N ASN A 267 -21.13 -3.41 -5.81
CA ASN A 267 -21.38 -4.83 -5.58
C ASN A 267 -20.07 -5.63 -5.45
N ALA A 268 -19.08 -5.32 -6.29
CA ALA A 268 -17.75 -5.91 -6.21
C ALA A 268 -17.03 -5.57 -4.90
N HIS A 269 -17.09 -4.29 -4.48
CA HIS A 269 -16.52 -3.84 -3.22
C HIS A 269 -17.17 -4.53 -2.02
N GLN A 270 -18.51 -4.58 -1.98
CA GLN A 270 -19.28 -5.24 -0.93
C GLN A 270 -18.98 -6.75 -0.86
N ARG A 271 -18.79 -7.44 -2.00
CA ARG A 271 -18.37 -8.85 -2.01
C ARG A 271 -17.04 -9.05 -1.29
N LEU A 272 -16.04 -8.21 -1.56
CA LEU A 272 -14.74 -8.29 -0.89
C LEU A 272 -14.86 -7.94 0.60
N THR A 273 -15.57 -6.87 0.96
CA THR A 273 -15.82 -6.49 2.37
C THR A 273 -16.47 -7.63 3.14
N ALA A 274 -17.57 -8.19 2.63
CA ALA A 274 -18.30 -9.27 3.30
C ALA A 274 -17.44 -10.54 3.45
N ALA A 275 -16.54 -10.82 2.49
CA ALA A 275 -15.62 -11.94 2.60
C ALA A 275 -14.56 -11.71 3.68
N LEU A 276 -14.02 -10.49 3.78
CA LEU A 276 -13.09 -10.13 4.85
C LEU A 276 -13.76 -10.14 6.24
N ASP A 277 -15.01 -9.69 6.33
CA ASP A 277 -15.78 -9.74 7.57
C ASP A 277 -15.98 -11.20 8.03
N LYS A 278 -16.32 -12.11 7.11
CA LYS A 278 -16.37 -13.56 7.40
C LYS A 278 -15.01 -14.10 7.84
N ASN A 279 -13.92 -13.68 7.22
CA ASN A 279 -12.57 -14.09 7.58
C ASN A 279 -12.20 -13.75 9.03
N THR A 280 -12.80 -12.71 9.62
CA THR A 280 -12.54 -12.35 11.03
C THR A 280 -12.91 -13.46 12.02
N ALA A 281 -13.76 -14.42 11.64
CA ALA A 281 -14.11 -15.59 12.45
C ALA A 281 -13.32 -16.88 12.12
N GLU A 282 -12.54 -16.89 11.02
CA GLU A 282 -11.87 -18.11 10.52
C GLU A 282 -10.51 -18.37 11.16
N GLU A 283 -10.00 -19.61 11.13
CA GLU A 283 -8.70 -19.96 11.72
C GLU A 283 -7.53 -19.21 11.09
N PHE A 284 -7.46 -19.17 9.75
CA PHE A 284 -6.41 -18.47 9.01
C PHE A 284 -6.91 -17.14 8.49
N LYS A 285 -6.28 -16.05 8.93
CA LYS A 285 -6.65 -14.70 8.50
C LYS A 285 -6.00 -14.36 7.18
N VAL A 286 -6.72 -13.68 6.27
CA VAL A 286 -6.16 -13.14 5.03
C VAL A 286 -4.98 -12.21 5.33
N LYS A 287 -5.05 -11.46 6.44
CA LYS A 287 -3.98 -10.59 6.94
C LYS A 287 -2.65 -11.31 7.23
N GLU A 288 -2.68 -12.62 7.49
CA GLU A 288 -1.46 -13.42 7.69
C GLU A 288 -0.69 -13.65 6.38
N SER A 289 -1.39 -13.59 5.24
CA SER A 289 -0.76 -13.53 3.92
C SER A 289 -0.64 -12.08 3.47
N ARG A 290 0.50 -11.46 3.77
CA ARG A 290 0.78 -10.06 3.40
C ARG A 290 0.55 -9.78 1.91
N GLU A 291 0.94 -10.70 1.04
CA GLU A 291 0.80 -10.52 -0.41
C GLU A 291 -0.67 -10.49 -0.84
N LEU A 292 -1.48 -11.44 -0.36
CA LEU A 292 -2.90 -11.52 -0.69
C LEU A 292 -3.66 -10.34 -0.08
N TRP A 293 -3.35 -10.00 1.18
CA TRP A 293 -3.95 -8.85 1.86
C TRP A 293 -3.74 -7.54 1.09
N VAL A 294 -2.50 -7.25 0.69
CA VAL A 294 -2.18 -6.04 -0.09
C VAL A 294 -2.95 -6.02 -1.42
N LYS A 295 -3.07 -7.16 -2.10
CA LYS A 295 -3.82 -7.27 -3.36
C LYS A 295 -5.32 -7.03 -3.17
N VAL A 296 -5.92 -7.55 -2.10
CA VAL A 296 -7.34 -7.35 -1.77
C VAL A 296 -7.60 -5.89 -1.39
N GLU A 297 -6.78 -5.30 -0.53
CA GLU A 297 -6.92 -3.87 -0.16
C GLU A 297 -6.76 -2.94 -1.36
N ALA A 298 -5.77 -3.19 -2.22
CA ALA A 298 -5.57 -2.42 -3.44
C ALA A 298 -6.82 -2.47 -4.35
N GLU A 299 -7.39 -3.66 -4.54
CA GLU A 299 -8.61 -3.83 -5.33
C GLU A 299 -9.81 -3.11 -4.72
N MET A 300 -10.04 -3.25 -3.41
CA MET A 300 -11.11 -2.56 -2.71
C MET A 300 -10.98 -1.03 -2.83
N ARG A 301 -9.78 -0.48 -2.67
CA ARG A 301 -9.56 0.97 -2.84
C ARG A 301 -9.83 1.42 -4.27
N ALA A 302 -9.37 0.69 -5.27
CA ALA A 302 -9.63 1.01 -6.67
C ALA A 302 -11.15 1.03 -6.96
N LEU A 303 -11.88 0.01 -6.49
CA LEU A 303 -13.35 -0.05 -6.62
C LEU A 303 -14.04 1.10 -5.90
N SER A 304 -13.61 1.43 -4.68
CA SER A 304 -14.15 2.53 -3.89
C SER A 304 -13.93 3.88 -4.57
N LEU A 305 -12.72 4.11 -5.10
CA LEU A 305 -12.39 5.31 -5.86
C LEU A 305 -13.21 5.44 -7.14
N MET A 306 -13.26 4.42 -7.99
CA MET A 306 -14.02 4.50 -9.25
C MET A 306 -15.51 4.74 -9.03
N LYS A 307 -16.07 4.22 -7.92
CA LYS A 307 -17.45 4.47 -7.51
C LYS A 307 -17.72 5.94 -7.16
N GLN A 308 -16.76 6.59 -6.50
CA GLN A 308 -16.96 7.88 -5.84
C GLN A 308 -16.32 9.07 -6.55
N LEU A 309 -15.23 8.87 -7.30
CA LEU A 309 -14.44 9.91 -7.94
C LEU A 309 -15.17 10.50 -9.15
N GLY A 310 -16.10 11.41 -8.91
CA GLY A 310 -16.98 11.97 -9.95
C GLY A 310 -16.85 13.47 -10.10
N LEU A 311 -17.39 13.98 -11.21
CA LEU A 311 -17.38 15.41 -11.58
C LEU A 311 -18.80 15.99 -11.67
N ASN A 312 -19.76 15.40 -10.95
CA ASN A 312 -21.16 15.84 -10.98
C ASN A 312 -21.32 17.29 -10.55
N ASP A 313 -20.44 17.76 -9.67
CA ASP A 313 -20.42 19.11 -9.14
C ASP A 313 -20.21 20.17 -10.23
N LEU A 314 -19.59 19.81 -11.36
CA LEU A 314 -19.34 20.77 -12.43
C LEU A 314 -20.64 21.26 -13.09
N LYS A 315 -21.71 20.47 -13.01
CA LYS A 315 -23.03 20.83 -13.55
C LYS A 315 -23.62 22.07 -12.89
N TYR A 316 -23.29 22.31 -11.62
CA TYR A 316 -23.79 23.49 -10.90
C TYR A 316 -23.32 24.79 -11.54
N PHE A 317 -22.17 24.78 -12.24
CA PHE A 317 -21.61 25.95 -12.89
C PHE A 317 -22.30 26.33 -14.21
N ARG A 318 -23.17 25.48 -14.77
CA ARG A 318 -23.92 25.83 -16.00
C ARG A 318 -24.84 27.05 -15.80
N ASN A 319 -25.36 27.21 -14.58
CA ASN A 319 -26.36 28.24 -14.24
C ASN A 319 -25.81 29.36 -13.35
N HIS A 320 -24.50 29.35 -13.05
CA HIS A 320 -23.86 30.33 -12.18
C HIS A 320 -22.73 31.01 -12.93
N ASP A 321 -22.60 32.32 -12.79
CA ASP A 321 -21.44 33.03 -13.33
C ASP A 321 -20.20 32.61 -12.54
N VAL A 322 -19.35 31.84 -13.20
CA VAL A 322 -18.06 31.41 -12.63
C VAL A 322 -17.05 32.50 -12.95
N LEU A 323 -16.65 33.25 -11.92
CA LEU A 323 -15.61 34.28 -12.02
C LEU A 323 -14.24 33.70 -12.40
N ASP A 324 -14.01 32.40 -12.15
CA ASP A 324 -12.80 31.70 -12.55
C ASP A 324 -13.02 30.23 -12.90
N ALA A 325 -12.85 29.91 -14.18
CA ALA A 325 -13.03 28.57 -14.73
C ALA A 325 -11.82 27.67 -14.54
N LEU A 326 -10.61 28.24 -14.42
CA LEU A 326 -9.37 27.47 -14.49
C LEU A 326 -9.21 26.48 -13.32
N PRO A 327 -9.50 26.83 -12.05
CA PRO A 327 -9.44 25.88 -10.95
C PRO A 327 -10.29 24.62 -11.17
N GLU A 328 -11.52 24.82 -11.65
CA GLU A 328 -12.49 23.74 -11.88
C GLU A 328 -12.08 22.89 -13.07
N PHE A 329 -11.56 23.51 -14.11
CA PHE A 329 -11.04 22.83 -15.29
C PHE A 329 -9.82 21.94 -14.95
N VAL A 330 -8.84 22.48 -14.21
CA VAL A 330 -7.66 21.71 -13.74
C VAL A 330 -8.07 20.58 -12.82
N TYR A 331 -9.02 20.82 -11.91
CA TYR A 331 -9.58 19.79 -11.05
C TYR A 331 -10.24 18.67 -11.87
N ALA A 332 -11.03 19.01 -12.90
CA ALA A 332 -11.65 18.04 -13.80
C ALA A 332 -10.61 17.16 -14.51
N GLY A 333 -9.55 17.79 -15.05
CA GLY A 333 -8.44 17.09 -15.68
C GLY A 333 -7.75 16.11 -14.73
N ALA A 334 -7.47 16.53 -13.50
CA ALA A 334 -6.85 15.67 -12.49
C ALA A 334 -7.71 14.46 -12.12
N VAL A 335 -9.03 14.65 -11.95
CA VAL A 335 -9.97 13.56 -11.67
C VAL A 335 -10.04 12.56 -12.84
N LEU A 336 -10.14 13.05 -14.08
CA LEU A 336 -10.17 12.20 -15.27
C LEU A 336 -8.87 11.41 -15.44
N TYR A 337 -7.72 12.08 -15.27
CA TYR A 337 -6.42 11.44 -15.31
C TYR A 337 -6.33 10.31 -14.28
N THR A 338 -6.74 10.56 -13.03
CA THR A 338 -6.74 9.54 -11.98
C THR A 338 -7.71 8.40 -12.26
N ALA A 339 -8.92 8.69 -12.76
CA ALA A 339 -9.88 7.66 -13.13
C ALA A 339 -9.29 6.73 -14.20
N ALA A 340 -8.65 7.30 -15.23
CA ALA A 340 -7.98 6.54 -16.28
C ALA A 340 -6.84 5.67 -15.73
N ARG A 341 -6.01 6.21 -14.83
CA ARG A 341 -4.86 5.50 -14.22
C ARG A 341 -5.28 4.42 -13.23
N VAL A 342 -6.30 4.65 -12.41
CA VAL A 342 -6.81 3.66 -11.43
C VAL A 342 -7.53 2.51 -12.11
N ALA A 343 -8.22 2.78 -13.21
CA ALA A 343 -8.88 1.75 -14.00
C ALA A 343 -7.89 0.86 -14.78
N ASP A 344 -6.72 1.40 -15.14
CA ASP A 344 -5.63 0.64 -15.75
C ASP A 344 -4.89 -0.20 -14.70
N GLN A 345 -5.22 -1.50 -14.64
CA GLN A 345 -4.69 -2.45 -13.66
C GLN A 345 -3.15 -2.58 -13.68
N SER A 346 -2.48 -2.18 -14.77
CA SER A 346 -1.02 -2.23 -14.88
C SER A 346 -0.31 -1.29 -13.89
N ALA A 347 -0.95 -0.19 -13.49
CA ALA A 347 -0.35 0.84 -12.64
C ALA A 347 -0.27 0.48 -11.15
N PHE A 348 -1.11 -0.46 -10.67
CA PHE A 348 -1.16 -0.88 -9.26
C PHE A 348 -0.62 -2.30 -9.03
N SER A 349 -0.28 -3.02 -10.11
CA SER A 349 0.13 -4.42 -10.08
C SER A 349 1.64 -4.63 -9.88
N SER A 350 2.47 -3.59 -9.99
CA SER A 350 3.93 -3.72 -9.92
C SER A 350 4.48 -3.16 -8.62
N GLU A 351 4.72 -4.07 -7.68
CA GLU A 351 5.52 -3.91 -6.46
C GLU A 351 5.00 -2.94 -5.39
N PRO A 352 5.10 -3.28 -4.09
CA PRO A 352 5.07 -2.25 -3.06
C PRO A 352 6.22 -1.28 -3.38
N MET A 353 5.91 0.00 -3.59
CA MET A 353 6.94 1.04 -3.61
C MET A 353 7.80 0.83 -2.36
N ARG A 354 9.03 0.36 -2.56
CA ARG A 354 10.01 0.19 -1.49
C ARG A 354 10.34 1.61 -1.03
N TYR A 355 9.83 1.98 0.13
CA TYR A 355 10.33 3.11 0.90
C TYR A 355 11.63 2.73 1.59
#